data_AF-A0A9E5HLI8-F1
#
_entry.id   AF-A0A9E5HLI8-F1
#
_cell.length_a   1.000
_cell.length_b   1.000
_cell.length_c   1.000
_cell.angle_alpha   90.00
_cell.angle_beta   90.00
_cell.angle_gamma   90.00
#
_symmetry.space_group_name_H-M   'P 1'
#
loop_
_entity.id
_entity.type
_entity.pdbx_description
1 polymer ?
#
loop_
_entity_poly.entity_id
_entity_poly.type
_entity_poly.pdbx_seq_one_letter_code
_entity_poly.pdbx_strand_id
1 'polypeptide(L)'
;MHLGRYRSRKCRRTFCQNHVPFICKGHAYHVSSGALKPIEELEVGEKIFTRDKGVQEIRWIGQSTMHATGDFAPFVIKASALNNMHDLVVSP
;
A
#
# COMPACT_ATOMS: atom_id res chain seq x y z
N MET A 1 23.76 4.99 -6.64
CA MET A 1 23.39 6.03 -5.65
C MET A 1 22.32 5.43 -4.74
N HIS A 2 22.62 5.38 -3.43
CA HIS A 2 21.80 5.03 -2.26
C HIS A 2 20.63 4.01 -2.39
N LEU A 3 20.96 2.72 -2.25
CA LEU A 3 19.99 1.68 -1.85
C LEU A 3 19.80 1.75 -0.33
N GLY A 4 18.61 2.16 0.11
CA GLY A 4 18.22 2.20 1.52
C GLY A 4 18.25 0.81 2.14
N ARG A 5 19.13 0.61 3.13
CA ARG A 5 19.28 -0.65 3.87
C ARG A 5 18.10 -0.81 4.85
N TYR A 6 17.06 -1.54 4.46
CA TYR A 6 16.00 -1.95 5.38
C TYR A 6 16.54 -3.12 6.25
N ARG A 7 16.98 -2.81 7.48
CA ARG A 7 17.51 -3.79 8.44
C ARG A 7 16.37 -4.66 8.99
N SER A 8 16.24 -5.88 8.47
CA SER A 8 15.40 -6.94 9.02
C SER A 8 15.92 -7.40 10.40
N ARG A 9 15.07 -7.30 11.43
CA ARG A 9 15.22 -8.04 12.70
C ARG A 9 14.19 -9.17 12.73
N LYS A 10 14.65 -10.40 12.98
CA LYS A 10 13.86 -11.64 13.08
C LYS A 10 12.65 -11.49 14.01
N CYS A 11 11.46 -11.82 13.53
CA CYS A 11 10.32 -12.18 14.38
C CYS A 11 9.48 -13.27 13.67
N ARG A 12 9.01 -14.26 14.43
CA ARG A 12 8.54 -15.58 13.99
C ARG A 12 7.21 -15.54 13.21
N ARG A 13 7.18 -16.38 12.16
CA ARG A 13 6.06 -17.10 11.51
C ARG A 13 4.63 -16.62 11.83
N THR A 14 3.93 -16.12 10.80
CA THR A 14 2.56 -16.56 10.43
C THR A 14 2.39 -16.44 8.91
N PHE A 15 1.78 -17.46 8.32
CA PHE A 15 1.55 -17.69 6.88
C PHE A 15 0.09 -17.33 6.56
N CYS A 16 -0.19 -16.62 5.46
CA CYS A 16 -1.54 -16.42 4.93
C CYS A 16 -1.52 -16.61 3.41
N GLN A 17 -2.18 -17.67 2.91
CA GLN A 17 -2.31 -18.07 1.50
C GLN A 17 -3.41 -17.29 0.75
N ASN A 18 -3.42 -15.96 0.82
CA ASN A 18 -4.38 -15.18 0.05
C ASN A 18 -3.63 -14.36 -1.00
N HIS A 19 -3.86 -14.66 -2.29
CA HIS A 19 -3.42 -13.89 -3.46
C HIS A 19 -4.13 -12.53 -3.54
N VAL A 20 -4.06 -11.74 -2.47
CA VAL A 20 -4.59 -10.38 -2.43
C VAL A 20 -3.37 -9.46 -2.40
N PRO A 21 -3.11 -8.71 -3.48
CA PRO A 21 -1.98 -7.78 -3.49
C PRO A 21 -2.20 -6.69 -2.45
N PHE A 22 -1.21 -6.48 -1.59
CA PHE A 22 -1.22 -5.39 -0.61
C PHE A 22 -0.40 -4.21 -1.13
N ILE A 23 -0.86 -3.01 -0.81
CA ILE A 23 -0.13 -1.77 -1.05
C ILE A 23 0.73 -1.49 0.19
N CYS A 24 2.02 -1.29 -0.02
CA CYS A 24 2.93 -0.92 1.07
C CYS A 24 2.77 0.56 1.41
N LYS A 25 3.18 0.94 2.64
CA LYS A 25 3.09 2.32 3.17
C LYS A 25 3.67 3.38 2.23
N GLY A 26 3.22 4.63 2.38
CA GLY A 26 3.70 5.77 1.59
C GLY A 26 2.89 6.07 0.33
N HIS A 27 1.74 5.41 0.17
CA HIS A 27 0.77 5.74 -0.87
C HIS A 27 -0.28 6.68 -0.34
N ALA A 28 -0.75 7.59 -1.18
CA ALA A 28 -1.80 8.51 -0.78
C ALA A 28 -2.96 8.52 -1.79
N TYR A 29 -4.17 8.64 -1.25
CA TYR A 29 -5.43 8.63 -1.98
C TYR A 29 -6.14 9.97 -1.84
N HIS A 30 -6.88 10.37 -2.87
CA HIS A 30 -7.79 11.50 -2.77
C HIS A 30 -9.02 11.11 -1.95
N VAL A 31 -9.19 11.75 -0.80
CA VAL A 31 -10.40 11.62 0.00
C VAL A 31 -11.48 12.60 -0.48
N SER A 32 -12.74 12.34 -0.16
CA SER A 32 -13.88 13.16 -0.60
C SER A 32 -13.81 14.61 -0.11
N SER A 33 -13.02 14.88 0.94
CA SER A 33 -12.72 16.23 1.42
C SER A 33 -11.80 17.02 0.48
N GLY A 34 -11.29 16.40 -0.59
CA GLY A 34 -10.35 16.99 -1.55
C GLY A 34 -8.89 16.90 -1.12
N ALA A 35 -8.61 16.39 0.08
CA ALA A 35 -7.24 16.18 0.55
C ALA A 35 -6.61 14.92 -0.07
N LEU A 36 -5.29 14.93 -0.18
CA LEU A 36 -4.47 13.77 -0.53
C LEU A 36 -3.97 13.18 0.79
N LYS A 37 -4.50 12.02 1.17
CA LYS A 37 -4.26 11.42 2.49
C LYS A 37 -3.50 10.10 2.35
N PRO A 38 -2.41 9.88 3.10
CA PRO A 38 -1.66 8.64 3.03
C PRO A 38 -2.48 7.45 3.55
N ILE A 39 -2.23 6.25 3.03
CA ILE A 39 -2.98 5.03 3.33
C ILE A 39 -2.91 4.67 4.81
N GLU A 40 -1.81 5.02 5.48
CA GLU A 40 -1.63 4.87 6.92
C GLU A 40 -2.52 5.77 7.78
N GLU A 41 -3.11 6.83 7.22
CA GLU A 41 -4.00 7.74 7.94
C GLU A 41 -5.47 7.54 7.56
N LEU A 42 -5.78 6.71 6.56
CA LEU A 42 -7.15 6.45 6.14
C LEU A 42 -7.96 5.74 7.24
N GLU A 43 -9.24 6.08 7.34
CA GLU A 43 -10.16 5.49 8.31
C GLU A 43 -11.32 4.77 7.62
N VAL A 44 -11.86 3.74 8.29
CA VAL A 44 -13.09 3.07 7.84
C VAL A 44 -14.25 4.07 7.91
N GLY A 45 -15.08 4.09 6.86
CA GLY A 45 -16.15 5.08 6.68
C GLY A 45 -15.71 6.33 5.91
N GLU A 46 -14.40 6.54 5.70
CA GLU A 46 -13.95 7.60 4.81
C GLU A 46 -14.31 7.30 3.36
N LYS A 47 -14.64 8.35 2.63
CA LYS A 47 -14.94 8.29 1.20
C LYS A 47 -13.69 8.66 0.41
N ILE A 48 -13.27 7.79 -0.50
CA ILE A 48 -12.15 7.99 -1.40
C ILE A 48 -12.62 8.09 -2.84
N PHE A 49 -11.93 8.89 -3.65
CA PHE A 49 -12.13 8.89 -5.09
C PHE A 49 -11.45 7.67 -5.71
N THR A 50 -12.24 6.82 -6.35
CA THR A 50 -11.77 5.70 -7.16
C THR A 50 -11.85 6.06 -8.64
N ARG A 51 -10.87 5.61 -9.43
CA ARG A 51 -10.82 5.90 -10.87
C ARG A 51 -12.05 5.40 -11.62
N ASP A 52 -12.53 4.21 -11.28
CA ASP A 52 -13.53 3.51 -12.11
C ASP A 52 -14.97 3.70 -11.61
N LYS A 53 -15.18 4.00 -10.32
CA LYS A 53 -16.51 4.05 -9.70
C LYS A 53 -16.80 5.33 -8.92
N GLY A 54 -16.01 6.39 -9.12
CA GLY A 54 -16.19 7.66 -8.42
C GLY A 54 -15.93 7.53 -6.91
N VAL A 55 -16.68 8.29 -6.11
CA VAL A 55 -16.51 8.33 -4.65
C VAL A 55 -17.02 7.03 -4.02
N GLN A 56 -16.14 6.32 -3.32
CA GLN A 56 -16.45 5.06 -2.64
C GLN A 56 -16.05 5.10 -1.17
N GLU A 57 -16.87 4.48 -0.33
CA GLU A 57 -16.61 4.37 1.11
C GLU A 57 -15.70 3.19 1.44
N ILE A 58 -14.70 3.42 2.29
CA ILE A 58 -13.83 2.38 2.83
C ILE A 58 -14.63 1.57 3.84
N ARG A 59 -14.93 0.30 3.51
CA ARG A 59 -15.70 -0.59 4.39
C ARG A 59 -14.82 -1.33 5.41
N TRP A 60 -13.55 -1.53 5.08
CA TRP A 60 -12.60 -2.27 5.91
C TRP A 60 -11.17 -1.92 5.53
N ILE A 61 -10.29 -1.88 6.53
CA ILE A 61 -8.84 -1.72 6.35
C ILE A 61 -8.16 -2.90 7.02
N GLY A 62 -7.38 -3.64 6.25
CA GLY A 62 -6.54 -4.74 6.73
C GLY A 62 -5.07 -4.37 6.67
N GLN A 63 -4.31 -4.75 7.70
CA GLN A 63 -2.86 -4.60 7.71
C GLN A 63 -2.21 -5.93 8.09
N SER A 64 -1.16 -6.29 7.36
CA SER A 64 -0.32 -7.45 7.66
C SER A 64 1.14 -7.02 7.59
N THR A 65 1.95 -7.54 8.50
CA THR A 65 3.41 -7.31 8.51
C THR A 65 4.09 -8.62 8.13
N MET A 66 4.78 -8.63 7.00
CA MET A 66 5.50 -9.79 6.46
C MET A 66 6.97 -9.46 6.25
N HIS A 67 7.82 -10.49 6.21
CA HIS A 67 9.23 -10.30 5.86
C HIS A 67 9.36 -10.07 4.35
N ALA A 68 9.95 -8.94 3.99
CA ALA A 68 10.18 -8.52 2.60
C ALA A 68 11.34 -9.29 1.94
N THR A 69 11.25 -10.62 1.86
CA THR A 69 12.29 -11.50 1.31
C THR A 69 11.71 -12.63 0.47
N GLY A 70 12.44 -13.08 -0.55
CA GLY A 70 12.02 -14.19 -1.41
C GLY A 70 10.76 -13.83 -2.18
N ASP A 71 9.77 -14.72 -2.16
CA ASP A 71 8.49 -14.56 -2.85
C ASP A 71 7.62 -13.40 -2.34
N PHE A 72 8.00 -12.78 -1.21
CA PHE A 72 7.36 -11.59 -0.66
C PHE A 72 8.24 -10.34 -0.79
N ALA A 73 9.29 -10.39 -1.62
CA ALA A 73 10.09 -9.22 -1.93
C ALA A 73 9.20 -8.17 -2.64
N PRO A 74 9.12 -6.94 -2.11
CA PRO A 74 8.29 -5.91 -2.72
C PRO A 74 8.91 -5.48 -4.05
N PHE A 75 8.06 -5.24 -5.04
CA PHE A 75 8.46 -4.63 -6.30
C PHE A 75 7.94 -3.18 -6.37
N VAL A 76 8.69 -2.36 -7.10
CA VAL A 76 8.44 -0.92 -7.19
C VAL A 76 7.93 -0.59 -8.59
N ILE A 77 6.71 -0.08 -8.67
CA ILE A 77 6.17 0.53 -9.87
C ILE A 77 6.53 2.01 -9.82
N LYS A 78 7.33 2.46 -10.79
CA LYS A 78 7.86 3.83 -10.78
C LYS A 78 6.78 4.88 -10.89
N ALA A 79 7.05 6.07 -10.36
CA ALA A 79 6.25 7.27 -10.58
C ALA A 79 5.84 7.39 -12.07
N SER A 80 4.61 7.83 -12.30
CA SER A 80 4.01 8.01 -13.63
C SER A 80 3.73 6.74 -14.44
N ALA A 81 4.10 5.53 -13.97
CA ALA A 81 3.83 4.30 -14.72
C ALA A 81 2.34 3.87 -14.70
N LEU A 82 1.64 4.12 -13.58
CA LEU A 82 0.22 3.82 -13.39
C LEU A 82 -0.59 5.05 -12.93
N ASN A 83 -0.26 6.23 -13.48
CA ASN A 83 -0.86 7.51 -13.04
C ASN A 83 -0.67 7.78 -11.54
N ASN A 84 0.45 7.29 -11.00
CA ASN A 84 0.88 7.49 -9.63
C ASN A 84 1.85 8.66 -9.53
N MET A 85 1.65 9.51 -8.52
CA MET A 85 2.53 10.66 -8.26
C MET A 85 3.85 10.26 -7.60
N HIS A 86 3.87 9.12 -6.90
CA HIS A 86 5.02 8.60 -6.17
C HIS A 86 5.23 7.12 -6.52
N ASP A 87 6.46 6.63 -6.34
CA ASP A 87 6.79 5.21 -6.53
C ASP A 87 5.82 4.32 -5.72
N LEU A 88 5.15 3.37 -6.39
CA LEU A 88 4.25 2.43 -5.74
C LEU A 88 5.02 1.17 -5.35
N VAL A 89 5.17 0.95 -4.04
CA VAL A 89 5.68 -0.31 -3.49
C VAL A 89 4.52 -1.26 -3.23
N VAL A 90 4.56 -2.44 -3.84
CA VAL A 90 3.50 -3.45 -3.72
C VAL A 90 4.09 -4.82 -3.37
N SER A 91 3.32 -5.60 -2.61
CA SER A 91 3.66 -7.00 -2.36
C SER A 91 3.14 -7.89 -3.50
N PRO A 92 3.84 -8.97 -3.84
CA PRO A 92 3.30 -10.06 -4.68
C PRO A 92 2.01 -10.68 -4.11
#